data_AF-A0A968LMZ5-F1
#
_entry.id   AF-A0A968LMZ5-F1
#
_cell.length_a   1.000
_cell.length_b   1.000
_cell.length_c   1.000
_cell.angle_alpha   90.00
_cell.angle_beta   90.00
_cell.angle_gamma   90.00
#
_symmetry.space_group_name_H-M   'P 1'
#
loop_
_entity.id
_entity.type
_entity.pdbx_description
1 polymer ?
#
loop_
_entity_poly.entity_id
_entity_poly.type
_entity_poly.pdbx_seq_one_letter_code
_entity_poly.pdbx_strand_id
1 'polypeptide(L)'
;MPRTLEKTRNFHLPLEESLYQRLRDEAALQKQPATALARAALEAFLLEHHRARIAADLKAFAETHAGTDWDLDPELEAAGIESLLANTRWDEEQVRS
;
A
#
# COMPACT_ATOMS: atom_id res chain seq x y z
N MET A 1 4.24 -0.17 21.51
CA MET A 1 3.02 -0.99 21.44
C MET A 1 3.42 -2.46 21.48
N PRO A 2 3.01 -3.26 22.48
CA PRO A 2 3.32 -4.69 22.47
C PRO A 2 2.58 -5.34 21.29
N ARG A 3 3.32 -6.04 20.43
CA ARG A 3 2.74 -6.89 19.39
C ARG A 3 1.96 -7.98 20.12
N THR A 4 0.63 -7.92 20.08
CA THR A 4 -0.21 -9.01 20.61
C THR A 4 0.30 -10.31 20.03
N LEU A 5 0.56 -11.31 20.88
CA LEU A 5 0.94 -12.65 20.45
C LEU A 5 -0.28 -13.26 19.76
N GLU A 6 -0.38 -13.03 18.46
CA GLU A 6 -1.46 -13.53 17.61
C GLU A 6 -1.53 -15.05 17.72
N LYS A 7 -2.72 -15.57 18.03
CA LYS A 7 -2.94 -17.00 18.21
C LYS A 7 -2.89 -17.71 16.85
N THR A 8 -1.89 -18.57 16.64
CA THR A 8 -1.81 -19.39 15.42
C THR A 8 -3.04 -20.31 15.32
N ARG A 9 -3.75 -20.23 14.18
CA ARG A 9 -4.84 -21.14 13.82
C ARG A 9 -4.40 -22.02 12.66
N ASN A 10 -4.73 -23.31 12.72
CA ASN A 10 -4.45 -24.24 11.63
C ASN A 10 -5.51 -24.07 10.53
N PHE A 11 -5.05 -23.88 9.30
CA PHE A 11 -5.87 -23.79 8.11
C PHE A 11 -5.42 -24.89 7.15
N HIS A 12 -6.31 -25.85 6.86
CA HIS A 12 -6.01 -26.95 5.96
C HIS A 12 -6.37 -26.54 4.53
N LEU A 13 -5.36 -26.47 3.66
CA LEU A 13 -5.51 -26.16 2.24
C LEU A 13 -4.90 -27.31 1.43
N PRO A 14 -5.73 -28.22 0.90
CA PRO A 14 -5.27 -29.22 -0.06
C PRO A 14 -4.71 -28.52 -1.29
N LEU A 15 -3.52 -28.91 -1.73
CA LEU A 15 -2.90 -28.40 -2.94
C LEU A 15 -2.92 -29.48 -4.02
N GLU A 16 -3.16 -29.07 -5.25
CA GLU A 16 -2.89 -29.92 -6.42
C GLU A 16 -1.42 -30.31 -6.44
N GLU A 17 -1.11 -31.54 -6.86
CA GLU A 17 0.24 -32.11 -6.85
C GLU A 17 1.27 -31.18 -7.54
N SER A 18 0.89 -30.62 -8.68
CA SER A 18 1.75 -29.71 -9.44
C SER A 18 2.08 -28.41 -8.69
N LEU A 19 1.16 -27.91 -7.87
CA LEU A 19 1.39 -26.71 -7.04
C LEU A 19 2.19 -27.07 -5.80
N TYR A 20 1.91 -28.21 -5.18
CA TYR A 20 2.66 -28.73 -4.05
C TYR A 20 4.15 -28.89 -4.41
N GLN A 21 4.46 -29.53 -5.54
CA GLN A 21 5.84 -29.74 -5.97
C GLN A 21 6.57 -28.42 -6.25
N ARG A 22 5.94 -27.49 -6.99
CA ARG A 22 6.53 -26.16 -7.25
C ARG A 22 6.84 -25.40 -5.95
N LEU A 23 5.92 -25.42 -4.99
CA LEU A 23 6.13 -24.78 -3.69
C LEU A 23 7.30 -25.43 -2.94
N ARG A 24 7.42 -26.75 -2.99
CA ARG A 24 8.52 -27.50 -2.36
C ARG A 24 9.87 -27.18 -3.00
N ASP A 25 9.92 -27.11 -4.32
CA ASP A 25 11.14 -26.79 -5.07
C ASP A 25 11.62 -25.37 -4.76
N GLU A 26 10.71 -24.39 -4.81
CA GLU A 26 11.03 -23.00 -4.45
C GLU A 26 11.50 -22.85 -3.01
N ALA A 27 10.83 -23.54 -2.08
CA ALA A 27 11.22 -23.53 -0.68
C ALA A 27 12.62 -24.16 -0.48
N ALA A 28 12.95 -25.22 -1.22
CA ALA A 28 14.27 -25.84 -1.19
C ALA A 28 15.35 -24.91 -1.75
N LEU A 29 15.09 -24.23 -2.87
CA LEU A 29 16.00 -23.24 -3.46
C LEU A 29 16.29 -22.10 -2.50
N GLN A 30 15.26 -21.63 -1.78
CA GLN A 30 15.36 -20.54 -0.80
C GLN A 30 15.84 -21.02 0.58
N LYS A 31 16.06 -22.33 0.76
CA LYS A 31 16.45 -22.97 2.03
C LYS A 31 15.51 -22.64 3.19
N GLN A 32 14.21 -22.58 2.91
CA GLN A 32 13.17 -22.29 3.89
C GLN A 32 12.10 -23.41 3.93
N PRO A 33 11.34 -23.55 5.02
CA PRO A 33 10.21 -24.46 5.05
C PRO A 33 9.12 -24.04 4.04
N ALA A 34 8.56 -24.98 3.29
CA ALA A 34 7.47 -24.72 2.34
C ALA A 34 6.25 -24.05 2.99
N THR A 35 5.95 -24.38 4.23
CA THR A 35 4.88 -23.75 5.01
C THR A 35 5.18 -22.29 5.36
N ALA A 36 6.44 -21.93 5.58
CA ALA A 36 6.85 -20.56 5.83
C ALA A 36 6.74 -19.73 4.54
N LEU A 37 7.22 -20.27 3.42
CA LEU A 37 7.09 -19.64 2.10
C LEU A 37 5.62 -19.44 1.71
N ALA A 38 4.78 -20.45 1.90
CA ALA A 38 3.34 -20.35 1.62
C ALA A 38 2.66 -19.28 2.48
N ARG A 39 3.01 -19.20 3.77
CA ARG A 39 2.48 -18.16 4.67
C ARG A 39 2.89 -16.76 4.20
N ALA A 40 4.17 -16.56 3.88
CA ALA A 40 4.68 -15.28 3.40
C ALA A 40 4.02 -14.87 2.07
N ALA A 41 3.85 -15.81 1.15
CA ALA A 41 3.16 -15.56 -0.12
C ALA A 41 1.70 -15.15 0.09
N LEU A 42 0.99 -15.83 1.00
CA LEU A 42 -0.40 -15.50 1.32
C LEU A 42 -0.52 -14.13 2.00
N GLU A 43 0.37 -13.81 2.94
CA GLU A 43 0.41 -12.50 3.60
C GLU A 43 0.64 -11.38 2.58
N ALA A 44 1.61 -11.55 1.67
CA ALA A 44 1.89 -10.57 0.62
C ALA A 44 0.70 -10.39 -0.33
N PHE A 45 0.08 -11.50 -0.76
CA PHE A 45 -1.09 -11.48 -1.62
C PHE A 45 -2.27 -10.74 -0.98
N LEU A 46 -2.58 -11.04 0.28
CA LEU A 46 -3.69 -10.40 1.00
C LEU A 46 -3.44 -8.90 1.24
N LEU A 47 -2.20 -8.53 1.55
CA LEU A 47 -1.82 -7.12 1.71
C LEU A 47 -2.01 -6.36 0.40
N GLU A 48 -1.54 -6.91 -0.73
CA GLU A 48 -1.68 -6.27 -2.03
C GLU A 48 -3.14 -6.14 -2.45
N HIS A 49 -3.94 -7.20 -2.28
CA HIS A 49 -5.39 -7.15 -2.52
C HIS A 49 -6.09 -6.11 -1.66
N HIS A 50 -5.70 -5.97 -0.41
CA HIS A 50 -6.26 -4.96 0.48
C HIS A 50 -5.94 -3.54 0.02
N ARG A 51 -4.68 -3.28 -0.35
CA ARG A 51 -4.24 -1.99 -0.90
C ARG A 51 -4.97 -1.65 -2.19
N ALA A 52 -5.09 -2.61 -3.10
CA ALA A 52 -5.81 -2.45 -4.35
C ALA A 52 -7.29 -2.12 -4.12
N ARG A 53 -7.95 -2.79 -3.16
CA ARG A 53 -9.34 -2.49 -2.80
C ARG A 53 -9.49 -1.07 -2.25
N ILE A 54 -8.65 -0.67 -1.29
CA ILE A 54 -8.68 0.70 -0.74
C ILE A 54 -8.47 1.73 -1.86
N ALA A 55 -7.49 1.50 -2.74
CA ALA A 55 -7.21 2.42 -3.85
C ALA A 55 -8.41 2.54 -4.80
N ALA A 56 -9.10 1.42 -5.08
CA ALA A 56 -10.31 1.42 -5.89
C ALA A 56 -11.47 2.17 -5.21
N ASP A 57 -11.68 1.93 -3.92
CA ASP A 57 -12.72 2.60 -3.13
C ASP A 57 -12.46 4.11 -3.07
N LEU A 58 -11.21 4.52 -2.83
CA LEU A 58 -10.80 5.92 -2.83
C LEU A 58 -10.98 6.57 -4.20
N LYS A 59 -10.60 5.87 -5.28
CA LYS A 59 -10.79 6.37 -6.63
C LYS A 59 -12.28 6.58 -6.95
N ALA A 60 -13.14 5.62 -6.60
CA ALA A 60 -14.58 5.75 -6.81
C ALA A 60 -15.17 6.92 -6.00
N PHE A 61 -14.70 7.11 -4.77
CA PHE A 61 -15.07 8.26 -3.95
C PHE A 61 -14.63 9.57 -4.61
N ALA A 62 -13.37 9.70 -5.02
CA ALA A 62 -12.85 10.89 -5.67
C ALA A 62 -13.60 11.20 -6.97
N GLU A 63 -13.87 10.19 -7.81
CA GLU A 63 -14.68 10.38 -9.03
C GLU A 63 -16.10 10.88 -8.74
N THR A 64 -16.69 10.47 -7.61
CA THR A 64 -18.03 10.90 -7.20
C THR A 64 -18.03 12.31 -6.61
N HIS A 65 -16.96 12.68 -5.91
CA HIS A 65 -16.89 13.90 -5.10
C HIS A 65 -15.98 14.99 -5.69
N ALA A 66 -15.31 14.74 -6.82
CA ALA A 66 -14.50 15.73 -7.51
C ALA A 66 -15.30 17.00 -7.84
N GLY A 67 -14.72 18.18 -7.54
CA GLY A 67 -15.37 19.47 -7.70
C GLY A 67 -16.48 19.78 -6.68
N THR A 68 -16.66 18.94 -5.66
CA THR A 68 -17.55 19.24 -4.51
C THR A 68 -16.74 19.75 -3.32
N ASP A 69 -17.42 20.20 -2.26
CA ASP A 69 -16.80 20.65 -1.01
C ASP A 69 -15.92 19.58 -0.32
N TRP A 70 -15.97 18.32 -0.78
CA TRP A 70 -15.14 17.21 -0.28
C TRP A 70 -13.86 16.98 -1.09
N ASP A 71 -13.69 17.65 -2.23
CA ASP A 71 -12.53 17.49 -3.13
C ASP A 71 -11.32 18.32 -2.69
N LEU A 72 -11.57 19.52 -2.15
CA LEU A 72 -10.57 20.49 -1.75
C LEU A 72 -10.87 21.04 -0.36
N ASP A 73 -9.86 21.00 0.50
CA ASP A 73 -9.87 21.69 1.79
C ASP A 73 -9.45 23.15 1.57
N PRO A 74 -10.34 24.14 1.80
CA PRO A 74 -10.05 25.56 1.56
C PRO A 74 -8.84 26.08 2.35
N GLU A 75 -8.59 25.54 3.54
CA GLU A 75 -7.43 25.94 4.36
C GLU A 75 -6.14 25.41 3.73
N LEU A 76 -6.18 24.19 3.19
CA LEU A 76 -5.05 23.59 2.49
C LEU A 76 -4.78 24.28 1.15
N GLU A 77 -5.83 24.68 0.42
CA GLU A 77 -5.69 25.45 -0.83
C GLU A 77 -5.00 26.79 -0.57
N ALA A 78 -5.48 27.53 0.43
CA ALA A 78 -4.89 28.81 0.83
C ALA A 78 -3.42 28.66 1.23
N ALA A 79 -3.10 27.68 2.08
CA ALA A 79 -1.73 27.39 2.48
C ALA A 79 -0.84 26.98 1.29
N GLY A 80 -1.39 26.25 0.32
CA GLY A 80 -0.70 25.87 -0.92
C GLY A 80 -0.34 27.09 -1.77
N ILE A 81 -1.27 28.02 -1.95
CA ILE A 81 -1.03 29.29 -2.66
C ILE A 81 0.04 30.11 -1.95
N GLU A 82 -0.03 30.26 -0.62
CA GLU A 82 0.98 30.97 0.16
C GLU A 82 2.38 30.35 0.01
N SER A 83 2.48 29.02 0.04
CA SER A 83 3.74 28.30 -0.15
C SER A 83 4.32 28.50 -1.55
N LEU A 84 3.49 28.44 -2.59
CA LEU A 84 3.90 28.67 -3.98
C LEU A 84 4.40 30.10 -4.18
N LEU A 85 3.69 31.09 -3.65
CA LEU A 85 4.06 32.51 -3.69
C LEU A 85 5.36 32.78 -2.91
N ALA A 86 5.52 32.16 -1.75
CA ALA A 86 6.76 32.24 -0.98
C ALA A 86 7.92 31.72 -1.82
N ASN A 87 7.80 30.53 -2.42
CA ASN A 87 8.84 29.93 -3.26
C ASN A 87 9.18 30.74 -4.51
N THR A 88 8.20 31.32 -5.20
CA THR A 88 8.49 32.20 -6.36
C THR A 88 9.25 33.46 -5.96
N ARG A 89 9.01 33.96 -4.74
CA ARG A 89 9.69 35.15 -4.21
C ARG A 89 11.18 34.94 -3.93
N TRP A 90 11.60 33.71 -3.64
CA TRP A 90 13.02 33.36 -3.47
C TRP A 90 13.77 33.25 -4.80
N ASP A 91 13.11 32.79 -5.87
CA ASP A 91 13.70 32.70 -7.22
C ASP A 91 14.02 34.09 -7.79
N GLU A 92 13.18 35.10 -7.53
CA GLU A 92 13.41 36.48 -7.99
C GLU A 92 14.51 37.24 -7.22
N GLU A 93 14.86 36.77 -6.02
CA GLU A 93 15.89 37.35 -5.15
C GLU A 93 17.27 36.75 -5.47
N GLN A 94 17.32 35.49 -5.89
CA GLN A 94 18.53 34.81 -6.38
C GLN A 94 18.98 35.27 -7.77
N VAL A 95 18.06 35.72 -8.64
CA VAL A 95 18.38 36.24 -9.99
C VAL A 95 18.90 37.69 -9.96
N ARG A 96 18.80 38.38 -8.82
CA ARG A 96 19.22 39.79 -8.64
C ARG A 96 20.57 39.98 -7.92
N SER A 97 21.25 38.90 -7.51
CA SER A 97 22.64 38.91 -7.03
C SER A 97 23.59 38.37 -8.09
#